data_AF-A0A8K1LUR4-F1
#
_entry.id   AF-A0A8K1LUR4-F1
#
_cell.length_a   1.000
_cell.length_b   1.000
_cell.length_c   1.000
_cell.angle_alpha   90.00
_cell.angle_beta   90.00
_cell.angle_gamma   90.00
#
_symmetry.space_group_name_H-M   'P 1'
#
loop_
_entity.id
_entity.type
_entity.pdbx_description
1 polymer ?
#
loop_
_entity_poly.entity_id
_entity_poly.type
_entity_poly.pdbx_seq_one_letter_code
_entity_poly.pdbx_strand_id
1 'polypeptide(L)'
;MFINNLHFWLSSVLSLLINIDQETILEFLGIDGPFNTEDYSYLFETTQVSTPVSFQTFKLIIQSIWDHYQHGLGFVDIENIALFILVLRFIFLSKKYNIKTGFFITCIGLGAGYLWYMHLRDLAYYYMRTLWMCPLTHNLAYDFSEIYYQQRSEFSKAGTRFDSNTFYGPAVRAFTELTSNDNYRYDPISMLWSYLPTDVKFLSDKLYYFITLKAIPQTYRFIDTQITNLSGMLWYTFIVRINKRYCPYLLRWHWTFLIGLEFIERPFIFVQDRLIYYLNNILIPNSYFREAELVTNLLITLVAAQYIFIILGMLHALCGQYFYFPFLTENTELHIGLRPKDSIYSGGHTIWQNKRAYMISRQASSKLKKYRFGTIRSAYSKLPRLWYGWLGRGTLDDLTTEDYEQYLKNKDNKDSIQKAKRRDSKIRWAYRQERLKNRFIQLLAKFGIKINTVSKNDEGDDLYEEFKKFSKK
;
A
#
# COMPACT_ATOMS: atom_id res chain seq x y z
N MET A 1 -13.60 10.81 -23.97
CA MET A 1 -14.02 9.82 -22.96
C MET A 1 -14.11 10.40 -21.54
N PHE A 2 -13.18 11.25 -21.09
CA PHE A 2 -13.21 11.88 -19.75
C PHE A 2 -14.41 12.82 -19.47
N ILE A 3 -14.94 13.53 -20.48
CA ILE A 3 -15.97 14.56 -20.28
C ILE A 3 -17.36 13.97 -20.02
N ASN A 4 -17.71 12.85 -20.67
CA ASN A 4 -19.00 12.20 -20.47
C ASN A 4 -19.13 11.50 -19.11
N ASN A 5 -18.01 10.96 -18.60
CA ASN A 5 -18.00 10.35 -17.26
C ASN A 5 -18.13 11.41 -16.16
N LEU A 6 -17.53 12.59 -16.32
CA LEU A 6 -17.67 13.66 -15.32
C LEU A 6 -19.11 14.16 -15.19
N HIS A 7 -19.86 14.24 -16.29
CA HIS A 7 -21.29 14.59 -16.28
C HIS A 7 -22.12 13.51 -15.58
N PHE A 8 -21.88 12.23 -15.88
CA PHE A 8 -22.51 11.10 -15.19
C PHE A 8 -22.21 11.12 -13.68
N TRP A 9 -20.97 11.42 -13.28
CA TRP A 9 -20.56 11.48 -11.88
C TRP A 9 -21.08 12.71 -11.14
N LEU A 10 -21.11 13.88 -11.77
CA LEU A 10 -21.78 15.06 -11.20
C LEU A 10 -23.26 14.78 -11.01
N SER A 11 -23.91 14.14 -11.99
CA SER A 11 -25.30 13.70 -11.88
C SER A 11 -25.50 12.64 -10.78
N SER A 12 -24.56 11.72 -10.59
CA SER A 12 -24.63 10.64 -9.58
C SER A 12 -24.29 11.11 -8.16
N VAL A 13 -23.46 12.14 -8.03
CA VAL A 13 -23.16 12.79 -6.73
C VAL A 13 -24.25 13.81 -6.39
N LEU A 14 -24.86 14.46 -7.39
CA LEU A 14 -26.06 15.27 -7.21
C LEU A 14 -27.30 14.40 -6.95
N SER A 15 -27.35 13.14 -7.40
CA SER A 15 -28.44 12.22 -7.06
C SER A 15 -28.40 11.71 -5.61
N LEU A 16 -27.22 11.74 -4.96
CA LEU A 16 -27.10 11.55 -3.50
C LEU A 16 -27.73 12.69 -2.68
N LEU A 17 -28.09 13.82 -3.31
CA LEU A 17 -28.88 14.91 -2.73
C LEU A 17 -30.40 14.78 -3.01
N ILE A 18 -30.81 13.73 -3.74
CA ILE A 18 -32.22 13.39 -3.98
C ILE A 18 -32.72 12.50 -2.83
N ASN A 19 -34.00 12.60 -2.48
CA ASN A 19 -34.63 11.65 -1.55
C ASN A 19 -34.34 10.22 -2.04
N ILE A 20 -33.59 9.45 -1.25
CA ILE A 20 -33.18 8.10 -1.60
C ILE A 20 -34.38 7.18 -1.41
N ASP A 21 -35.14 6.97 -2.48
CA ASP A 21 -36.28 6.06 -2.50
C ASP A 21 -35.85 4.68 -3.03
N GLN A 22 -36.57 3.64 -2.62
CA GLN A 22 -36.29 2.24 -2.97
C GLN A 22 -36.16 2.02 -4.50
N GLU A 23 -36.98 2.68 -5.31
CA GLU A 23 -36.97 2.56 -6.78
C GLU A 23 -35.69 3.14 -7.39
N THR A 24 -35.24 4.31 -6.91
CA THR A 24 -33.97 4.94 -7.32
C THR A 24 -32.76 4.03 -7.09
N ILE A 25 -32.76 3.26 -6.01
CA ILE A 25 -31.67 2.31 -5.71
C ILE A 25 -31.75 1.07 -6.60
N LEU A 26 -32.95 0.53 -6.83
CA LEU A 26 -33.15 -0.66 -7.66
C LEU A 26 -32.81 -0.37 -9.13
N GLU A 27 -33.18 0.81 -9.64
CA GLU A 27 -32.84 1.28 -10.98
C GLU A 27 -31.33 1.52 -11.13
N PHE A 28 -30.68 2.12 -10.14
CA PHE A 28 -29.21 2.26 -10.13
C PHE A 28 -28.47 0.92 -10.19
N LEU A 29 -29.05 -0.14 -9.61
CA LEU A 29 -28.49 -1.49 -9.62
C LEU A 29 -28.92 -2.33 -10.82
N GLY A 30 -29.74 -1.80 -11.73
CA GLY A 30 -30.26 -2.54 -12.89
C GLY A 30 -31.16 -3.72 -12.50
N ILE A 31 -31.82 -3.66 -11.34
CA ILE A 31 -32.72 -4.69 -10.85
C ILE A 31 -34.14 -4.26 -11.21
N ASP A 32 -34.82 -5.02 -12.07
CA ASP A 32 -36.24 -4.78 -12.39
C ASP A 32 -37.08 -4.89 -11.11
N GLY A 33 -37.60 -3.75 -10.66
CA GLY A 33 -38.48 -3.68 -9.50
C GLY A 33 -39.87 -4.24 -9.79
N PRO A 34 -40.65 -4.63 -8.76
CA PRO A 34 -42.01 -5.17 -8.91
C PRO A 34 -43.04 -4.16 -9.45
N PHE A 35 -42.64 -2.91 -9.72
CA PHE A 35 -43.51 -1.82 -10.16
C PHE A 35 -43.24 -1.35 -11.60
N ASN A 36 -42.27 -1.95 -12.30
CA ASN A 36 -41.94 -1.61 -13.70
C ASN A 36 -42.75 -2.41 -14.74
N THR A 37 -43.73 -3.22 -14.33
CA THR A 37 -44.68 -3.81 -15.28
C THR A 37 -45.70 -2.74 -15.70
N GLU A 38 -45.84 -2.56 -17.02
CA GLU A 38 -46.76 -1.59 -17.67
C GLU A 38 -48.21 -1.67 -17.13
N ASP A 39 -48.57 -2.80 -16.53
CA ASP A 39 -49.87 -3.12 -15.93
C ASP A 39 -50.28 -2.28 -14.70
N TYR A 40 -49.39 -1.48 -14.08
CA TYR A 40 -49.73 -0.69 -12.88
C TYR A 40 -49.66 0.83 -13.07
N SER A 41 -49.36 1.29 -14.28
CA SER A 41 -49.19 2.71 -14.61
C SER A 41 -50.47 3.56 -14.39
N TYR A 42 -51.65 2.96 -14.40
CA TYR A 42 -52.93 3.65 -14.24
C TYR A 42 -53.35 3.88 -12.78
N LEU A 43 -52.65 3.29 -11.79
CA LEU A 43 -53.02 3.38 -10.37
C LEU A 43 -52.33 4.52 -9.61
N PHE A 44 -51.33 5.18 -10.21
CA PHE A 44 -50.51 6.20 -9.56
C PHE A 44 -50.60 7.57 -10.26
N GLU A 45 -51.82 8.06 -10.50
CA GLU A 45 -52.00 9.51 -10.63
C GLU A 45 -51.88 10.15 -9.24
N THR A 46 -50.77 10.86 -9.02
CA THR A 46 -50.56 11.94 -8.02
C THR A 46 -50.00 11.65 -6.62
N THR A 47 -49.45 10.47 -6.32
CA THR A 47 -48.59 10.32 -5.13
C THR A 47 -47.46 9.33 -5.38
N GLN A 48 -46.23 9.84 -5.57
CA GLN A 48 -45.01 9.06 -5.38
C GLN A 48 -44.95 8.65 -3.90
N VAL A 49 -45.41 7.44 -3.60
CA VAL A 49 -45.24 6.85 -2.28
C VAL A 49 -43.79 6.38 -2.19
N SER A 50 -42.91 7.23 -1.64
CA SER A 50 -41.56 6.79 -1.31
C SER A 50 -41.65 5.68 -0.27
N THR A 51 -41.34 4.46 -0.70
CA THR A 51 -41.26 3.34 0.24
C THR A 51 -39.91 3.41 0.95
N PRO A 52 -39.89 3.41 2.30
CA PRO A 52 -38.64 3.37 3.04
C PRO A 52 -37.89 2.09 2.67
N VAL A 53 -36.56 2.17 2.56
CA VAL A 53 -35.69 1.06 2.15
C VAL A 53 -36.01 -0.19 2.97
N SER A 54 -36.72 -1.14 2.34
CA SER A 54 -37.11 -2.37 3.02
C SER A 54 -35.88 -3.26 3.26
N PHE A 55 -35.94 -4.13 4.27
CA PHE A 55 -34.91 -5.15 4.50
C PHE A 55 -34.69 -6.04 3.26
N GLN A 56 -35.73 -6.26 2.46
CA GLN A 56 -35.66 -7.03 1.23
C GLN A 56 -34.89 -6.30 0.13
N THR A 57 -35.06 -4.99 0.01
CA THR A 57 -34.26 -4.13 -0.86
C THR A 57 -32.80 -4.13 -0.44
N PHE A 58 -32.52 -4.02 0.86
CA PHE A 58 -31.15 -4.15 1.38
C PHE A 58 -30.51 -5.50 1.05
N LYS A 59 -31.28 -6.60 1.19
CA LYS A 59 -30.82 -7.93 0.80
C LYS A 59 -30.50 -8.01 -0.69
N LEU A 60 -31.36 -7.48 -1.56
CA LEU A 60 -31.13 -7.43 -3.00
C LEU A 60 -29.89 -6.59 -3.37
N ILE A 61 -29.69 -5.46 -2.70
CA ILE A 61 -28.50 -4.62 -2.86
C ILE A 61 -27.23 -5.40 -2.51
N ILE A 62 -27.20 -6.06 -1.35
CA ILE A 62 -26.05 -6.85 -0.91
C ILE A 62 -25.79 -8.01 -1.87
N GLN A 63 -26.84 -8.66 -2.38
CA GLN A 63 -26.72 -9.76 -3.33
C GLN A 63 -26.18 -9.27 -4.69
N SER A 64 -26.71 -8.18 -5.24
CA SER A 64 -26.21 -7.58 -6.47
C SER A 64 -24.74 -7.13 -6.36
N ILE A 65 -24.35 -6.52 -5.23
CA ILE A 65 -22.95 -6.18 -4.96
C ILE A 65 -22.07 -7.45 -4.91
N TRP A 66 -22.56 -8.50 -4.25
CA TRP A 66 -21.83 -9.77 -4.15
C TRP A 66 -21.64 -10.43 -5.52
N ASP A 67 -22.69 -10.49 -6.33
CA ASP A 67 -22.67 -11.09 -7.66
C ASP A 67 -21.77 -10.31 -8.62
N HIS A 68 -21.80 -8.96 -8.54
CA HIS A 68 -20.94 -8.10 -9.35
C HIS A 68 -19.45 -8.29 -9.03
N TYR A 69 -19.08 -8.38 -7.74
CA TYR A 69 -17.68 -8.53 -7.32
C TYR A 69 -17.21 -9.98 -7.13
N GLN A 70 -18.05 -10.98 -7.47
CA GLN A 70 -17.72 -12.40 -7.35
C GLN A 70 -16.44 -12.77 -8.14
N HIS A 71 -16.21 -12.10 -9.26
CA HIS A 71 -15.09 -12.32 -10.18
C HIS A 71 -13.96 -11.28 -10.02
N GLY A 72 -13.93 -10.61 -8.87
CA GLY A 72 -12.94 -9.60 -8.54
C GLY A 72 -13.27 -8.20 -9.03
N LEU A 73 -12.35 -7.27 -8.75
CA LEU A 73 -12.46 -5.87 -9.17
C LEU A 73 -11.84 -5.68 -10.56
N GLY A 74 -12.56 -5.00 -11.46
CA GLY A 74 -12.00 -4.49 -12.71
C GLY A 74 -11.15 -3.23 -12.50
N PHE A 75 -10.51 -2.74 -13.56
CA PHE A 75 -9.75 -1.48 -13.49
C PHE A 75 -10.66 -0.28 -13.23
N VAL A 76 -11.83 -0.27 -13.86
CA VAL A 76 -12.84 0.79 -13.68
C VAL A 76 -13.34 0.82 -12.24
N ASP A 77 -13.56 -0.35 -11.63
CA ASP A 77 -14.00 -0.44 -10.23
C ASP A 77 -12.93 0.10 -9.28
N ILE A 78 -11.67 -0.24 -9.53
CA ILE A 78 -10.53 0.26 -8.75
C ILE A 78 -10.42 1.77 -8.85
N GLU A 79 -10.57 2.34 -10.05
CA GLU A 79 -10.56 3.79 -10.27
C GLU A 79 -11.73 4.47 -9.53
N ASN A 80 -12.93 3.90 -9.61
CA ASN A 80 -14.13 4.41 -8.94
C ASN A 80 -13.96 4.42 -7.42
N ILE A 81 -13.47 3.31 -6.84
CA ILE A 81 -13.18 3.20 -5.40
C ILE A 81 -12.10 4.22 -5.01
N ALA A 82 -11.05 4.39 -5.82
CA ALA A 82 -10.00 5.35 -5.56
C ALA A 82 -10.51 6.80 -5.55
N LEU A 83 -11.34 7.17 -6.54
CA LEU A 83 -11.97 8.48 -6.61
C LEU A 83 -12.90 8.72 -5.41
N PHE A 84 -13.71 7.73 -5.03
CA PHE A 84 -14.59 7.80 -3.87
C PHE A 84 -13.80 8.07 -2.57
N ILE A 85 -12.69 7.36 -2.36
CA ILE A 85 -11.81 7.57 -1.20
C ILE A 85 -11.23 9.00 -1.21
N LEU A 86 -10.82 9.51 -2.38
CA LEU A 86 -10.30 10.86 -2.51
C LEU A 86 -11.36 11.93 -2.22
N VAL A 87 -12.60 11.74 -2.64
CA VAL A 87 -13.72 12.65 -2.34
C VAL A 87 -14.00 12.68 -0.83
N LEU A 88 -14.14 11.52 -0.19
CA LEU A 88 -14.34 11.45 1.26
C LEU A 88 -13.19 12.11 2.03
N ARG A 89 -11.97 11.84 1.58
CA ARG A 89 -10.76 12.44 2.16
C ARG A 89 -10.73 13.95 1.97
N PHE A 90 -11.12 14.45 0.80
CA PHE A 90 -11.21 15.88 0.53
C PHE A 90 -12.23 16.56 1.44
N ILE A 91 -13.41 15.97 1.65
CA ILE A 91 -14.43 16.50 2.58
C ILE A 91 -13.87 16.57 4.00
N PHE A 92 -13.23 15.49 4.47
CA PHE A 92 -12.64 15.45 5.81
C PHE A 92 -11.51 16.49 5.99
N LEU A 93 -10.58 16.57 5.03
CA LEU A 93 -9.46 17.51 5.09
C LEU A 93 -9.88 18.96 4.92
N SER A 94 -10.93 19.23 4.14
CA SER A 94 -11.49 20.57 3.98
C SER A 94 -12.10 21.09 5.28
N LYS A 95 -12.71 20.22 6.09
CA LYS A 95 -13.19 20.55 7.45
C LYS A 95 -12.06 20.73 8.45
N LYS A 96 -11.01 19.91 8.37
CA LYS A 96 -9.89 19.95 9.33
C LYS A 96 -8.94 21.14 9.11
N TYR A 97 -8.70 21.51 7.86
CA TYR A 97 -7.77 22.58 7.50
C TYR A 97 -8.52 23.74 6.86
N ASN A 98 -8.56 23.78 5.53
CA ASN A 98 -9.27 24.75 4.69
C ASN A 98 -9.47 24.10 3.32
N ILE A 99 -10.43 24.57 2.52
CA ILE A 99 -10.73 24.00 1.19
C ILE A 99 -9.49 23.96 0.28
N LYS A 100 -8.72 25.07 0.20
CA LYS A 100 -7.50 25.16 -0.63
C LYS A 100 -6.45 24.13 -0.20
N THR A 101 -6.15 24.07 1.09
CA THR A 101 -5.13 23.15 1.63
C THR A 101 -5.58 21.69 1.53
N GLY A 102 -6.86 21.41 1.80
CA GLY A 102 -7.47 20.09 1.66
C GLY A 102 -7.42 19.61 0.21
N PHE A 103 -7.67 20.50 -0.75
CA PHE A 103 -7.57 20.21 -2.18
C PHE A 103 -6.14 19.81 -2.56
N PHE A 104 -5.14 20.64 -2.23
CA PHE A 104 -3.74 20.32 -2.53
C PHE A 104 -3.28 18.99 -1.91
N ILE A 105 -3.59 18.73 -0.63
CA ILE A 105 -3.23 17.46 0.03
C ILE A 105 -3.90 16.26 -0.67
N THR A 106 -5.13 16.44 -1.15
CA THR A 106 -5.87 15.38 -1.88
C THR A 106 -5.23 15.13 -3.24
N CYS A 107 -4.88 16.17 -4.01
CA CYS A 107 -4.18 16.04 -5.29
C CYS A 107 -2.82 15.35 -5.15
N ILE A 108 -2.08 15.63 -4.07
CA ILE A 108 -0.82 14.94 -3.78
C ILE A 108 -1.06 13.44 -3.51
N GLY A 109 -2.15 13.10 -2.81
CA GLY A 109 -2.56 11.71 -2.61
C GLY A 109 -3.02 11.03 -3.89
N LEU A 110 -3.74 11.74 -4.77
CA LEU A 110 -4.11 11.26 -6.09
C LEU A 110 -2.86 10.93 -6.92
N GLY A 111 -1.89 11.84 -6.97
CA GLY A 111 -0.64 11.59 -7.67
C GLY A 111 0.12 10.40 -7.10
N ALA A 112 0.10 10.21 -5.77
CA ALA A 112 0.76 9.07 -5.14
C ALA A 112 0.03 7.77 -5.48
N GLY A 113 -1.30 7.75 -5.37
CA GLY A 113 -2.14 6.60 -5.75
C GLY A 113 -2.00 6.25 -7.23
N TYR A 114 -1.89 7.26 -8.09
CA TYR A 114 -1.68 7.06 -9.53
C TYR A 114 -0.37 6.33 -9.84
N LEU A 115 0.72 6.58 -9.09
CA LEU A 115 1.97 5.82 -9.25
C LEU A 115 1.76 4.33 -8.97
N TRP A 116 1.00 3.99 -7.92
CA TRP A 116 0.67 2.59 -7.61
C TRP A 116 -0.29 1.98 -8.61
N TYR A 117 -1.25 2.75 -9.12
CA TYR A 117 -2.15 2.31 -10.17
C TYR A 117 -1.40 2.00 -11.48
N MET A 118 -0.46 2.86 -11.87
CA MET A 118 0.40 2.61 -13.03
C MET A 118 1.25 1.34 -12.83
N HIS A 119 1.81 1.16 -11.65
CA HIS A 119 2.55 -0.06 -11.30
C HIS A 119 1.67 -1.32 -11.32
N LEU A 120 0.43 -1.24 -10.82
CA LEU A 120 -0.56 -2.32 -10.88
C LEU A 120 -0.84 -2.73 -12.34
N ARG A 121 -0.99 -1.75 -13.23
CA ARG A 121 -1.20 -1.97 -14.66
C ARG A 121 0.03 -2.60 -15.32
N ASP A 122 1.23 -2.14 -14.97
CA ASP A 122 2.48 -2.71 -15.49
C ASP A 122 2.65 -4.18 -15.05
N LEU A 123 2.29 -4.52 -13.81
CA LEU A 123 2.26 -5.93 -13.36
C LEU A 123 1.18 -6.75 -14.08
N ALA A 124 0.06 -6.15 -14.46
CA ALA A 124 -0.98 -6.84 -15.22
C ALA A 124 -0.49 -7.30 -16.60
N TYR A 125 0.42 -6.52 -17.20
CA TYR A 125 1.10 -6.93 -18.42
C TYR A 125 1.91 -8.22 -18.25
N TYR A 126 2.72 -8.31 -17.20
CA TYR A 126 3.54 -9.51 -16.94
C TYR A 126 2.69 -10.72 -16.51
N TYR A 127 1.64 -10.50 -15.72
CA TYR A 127 0.85 -11.57 -15.14
C TYR A 127 -0.44 -11.90 -15.88
N MET A 128 -0.70 -11.30 -17.04
CA MET A 128 -1.94 -11.45 -17.81
C MET A 128 -2.44 -12.92 -17.83
N ARG A 129 -1.57 -13.87 -18.20
CA ARG A 129 -1.92 -15.31 -18.29
C ARG A 129 -2.33 -15.93 -16.95
N THR A 130 -1.71 -15.51 -15.85
CA THR A 130 -2.01 -16.05 -14.51
C THR A 130 -3.24 -15.39 -13.89
N LEU A 131 -3.51 -14.12 -14.22
CA LEU A 131 -4.66 -13.39 -13.67
C LEU A 131 -5.99 -14.03 -14.08
N TRP A 132 -6.05 -14.58 -15.30
CA TRP A 132 -7.19 -15.37 -15.77
C TRP A 132 -7.44 -16.65 -14.96
N MET A 133 -6.40 -17.20 -14.32
CA MET A 133 -6.50 -18.44 -13.53
C MET A 133 -7.09 -18.20 -12.13
N CYS A 134 -7.09 -16.96 -11.64
CA CYS A 134 -7.58 -16.63 -10.31
C CYS A 134 -8.96 -15.94 -10.39
N PRO A 135 -9.99 -16.46 -9.70
CA PRO A 135 -11.32 -15.85 -9.70
C PRO A 135 -11.33 -14.40 -9.21
N LEU A 136 -10.47 -14.03 -8.25
CA LEU A 136 -10.42 -12.68 -7.68
C LEU A 136 -9.77 -11.63 -8.59
N THR A 137 -9.11 -12.05 -9.67
CA THR A 137 -8.44 -11.15 -10.62
C THR A 137 -8.98 -11.31 -12.04
N HIS A 138 -10.08 -12.04 -12.20
CA HIS A 138 -10.62 -12.40 -13.50
C HIS A 138 -11.08 -11.15 -14.27
N ASN A 139 -11.88 -10.30 -13.62
CA ASN A 139 -12.34 -9.03 -14.21
C ASN A 139 -11.17 -8.11 -14.56
N LEU A 140 -10.15 -8.03 -13.70
CA LEU A 140 -8.93 -7.26 -13.98
C LEU A 140 -8.18 -7.79 -15.22
N ALA A 141 -8.10 -9.11 -15.36
CA ALA A 141 -7.47 -9.76 -16.53
C ALA A 141 -8.25 -9.49 -17.82
N TYR A 142 -9.59 -9.52 -17.73
CA TYR A 142 -10.50 -9.24 -18.83
C TYR A 142 -10.30 -7.81 -19.34
N ASP A 143 -10.47 -6.81 -18.45
CA ASP A 143 -10.30 -5.38 -18.77
C ASP A 143 -8.90 -5.10 -19.33
N PHE A 144 -7.86 -5.69 -18.71
CA PHE A 144 -6.48 -5.53 -19.21
C PHE A 144 -6.34 -6.07 -20.64
N SER A 145 -6.88 -7.25 -20.89
CA SER A 145 -6.75 -7.91 -22.19
C SER A 145 -7.43 -7.10 -23.28
N GLU A 146 -8.61 -6.53 -23.00
CA GLU A 146 -9.31 -5.64 -23.91
C GLU A 146 -8.48 -4.39 -24.23
N ILE A 147 -7.96 -3.71 -23.19
CA ILE A 147 -7.07 -2.55 -23.36
C ILE A 147 -5.82 -2.93 -24.15
N TYR A 148 -5.22 -4.09 -23.87
CA TYR A 148 -4.01 -4.55 -24.53
C TYR A 148 -4.23 -4.80 -26.02
N TYR A 149 -5.28 -5.53 -26.39
CA TYR A 149 -5.61 -5.80 -27.78
C TYR A 149 -6.09 -4.54 -28.52
N GLN A 150 -6.86 -3.68 -27.86
CA GLN A 150 -7.27 -2.39 -28.42
C GLN A 150 -6.05 -1.52 -28.72
N GLN A 151 -5.15 -1.33 -27.75
CA GLN A 151 -3.89 -0.61 -27.95
C GLN A 151 -3.11 -1.21 -29.11
N ARG A 152 -2.92 -2.53 -29.13
CA ARG A 152 -2.18 -3.19 -30.22
C ARG A 152 -2.84 -3.00 -31.59
N SER A 153 -4.18 -3.00 -31.64
CA SER A 153 -4.93 -2.74 -32.87
C SER A 153 -4.85 -1.28 -33.32
N GLU A 154 -4.95 -0.33 -32.39
CA GLU A 154 -4.83 1.10 -32.66
C GLU A 154 -3.40 1.47 -33.03
N PHE A 155 -2.39 0.86 -32.40
CA PHE A 155 -0.98 0.96 -32.83
C PHE A 155 -0.77 0.36 -34.23
N SER A 156 -1.44 -0.76 -34.55
CA SER A 156 -1.38 -1.35 -35.89
C SER A 156 -2.07 -0.48 -36.94
N LYS A 157 -3.19 0.18 -36.62
CA LYS A 157 -3.88 1.14 -37.50
C LYS A 157 -3.12 2.46 -37.63
N ALA A 158 -2.48 2.89 -36.55
CA ALA A 158 -1.57 4.03 -36.52
C ALA A 158 -0.21 3.73 -37.17
N GLY A 159 -0.01 2.49 -37.64
CA GLY A 159 1.23 1.88 -38.16
C GLY A 159 1.87 2.51 -39.40
N THR A 160 1.67 3.80 -39.65
CA THR A 160 2.46 4.64 -40.58
C THR A 160 2.37 6.15 -40.25
N ARG A 161 1.54 6.60 -39.31
CA ARG A 161 1.28 8.05 -39.05
C ARG A 161 1.82 8.57 -37.71
N PHE A 162 2.14 7.68 -36.77
CA PHE A 162 2.63 8.04 -35.43
C PHE A 162 4.02 7.48 -35.13
N ASP A 163 4.77 7.13 -36.18
CA ASP A 163 5.97 6.31 -36.02
C ASP A 163 7.13 7.13 -35.47
N SER A 164 7.28 7.07 -34.16
CA SER A 164 8.27 6.15 -33.63
C SER A 164 8.00 6.05 -32.12
N ASN A 165 8.14 4.86 -31.53
CA ASN A 165 8.11 4.63 -30.07
C ASN A 165 9.26 5.37 -29.32
N THR A 166 9.72 6.49 -29.86
CA THR A 166 10.88 7.25 -29.45
C THR A 166 10.43 8.55 -28.85
N PHE A 167 11.10 8.95 -27.78
CA PHE A 167 10.78 10.16 -27.03
C PHE A 167 10.79 11.44 -27.90
N TYR A 168 11.50 11.43 -29.03
CA TYR A 168 11.65 12.58 -29.93
C TYR A 168 10.92 12.43 -31.28
N GLY A 169 10.13 11.36 -31.45
CA GLY A 169 9.31 11.13 -32.66
C GLY A 169 8.48 12.34 -33.09
N PRO A 170 7.82 13.08 -32.16
CA PRO A 170 7.11 14.32 -32.51
C PRO A 170 8.01 15.42 -33.07
N ALA A 171 9.26 15.55 -32.58
CA ALA A 171 10.20 16.56 -33.07
C ALA A 171 10.75 16.20 -34.46
N VAL A 172 11.07 14.92 -34.70
CA VAL A 172 11.48 14.42 -36.02
C VAL A 172 10.34 14.57 -37.01
N ARG A 173 9.10 14.27 -36.62
CA ARG A 173 7.90 14.48 -37.44
C ARG A 173 7.69 15.95 -37.75
N ALA A 174 7.73 16.83 -36.75
CA ALA A 174 7.60 18.26 -36.98
C ALA A 174 8.66 18.76 -37.97
N PHE A 175 9.91 18.30 -37.83
CA PHE A 175 10.95 18.57 -38.82
C PHE A 175 10.62 18.00 -40.20
N THR A 176 10.09 16.78 -40.28
CA THR A 176 9.76 16.12 -41.56
C THR A 176 8.58 16.80 -42.26
N GLU A 177 7.55 17.21 -41.51
CA GLU A 177 6.41 17.98 -42.01
C GLU A 177 6.83 19.38 -42.45
N LEU A 178 7.69 20.07 -41.69
CA LEU A 178 8.24 21.37 -42.09
C LEU A 178 9.13 21.29 -43.34
N THR A 179 9.71 20.12 -43.60
CA THR A 179 10.66 19.88 -44.68
C THR A 179 10.09 18.99 -45.77
N SER A 180 8.77 18.77 -45.81
CA SER A 180 8.13 18.09 -46.92
C SER A 180 6.93 18.88 -47.43
N ASN A 181 6.75 18.85 -48.73
CA ASN A 181 5.48 19.12 -49.37
C ASN A 181 4.91 17.76 -49.82
N ASP A 182 3.60 17.66 -50.05
CA ASP A 182 2.92 16.38 -50.39
C ASP A 182 3.61 15.57 -51.51
N ASN A 183 4.41 16.22 -52.38
CA ASN A 183 5.16 15.60 -53.47
C ASN A 183 6.68 15.48 -53.27
N TYR A 184 7.31 16.27 -52.38
CA TYR A 184 8.77 16.34 -52.27
C TYR A 184 9.25 16.55 -50.83
N ARG A 185 10.31 15.84 -50.45
CA ARG A 185 11.02 16.06 -49.18
C ARG A 185 12.28 16.88 -49.43
N TYR A 186 12.34 18.06 -48.83
CA TYR A 186 13.51 18.92 -48.78
C TYR A 186 14.41 18.43 -47.63
N ASP A 187 15.68 18.10 -47.89
CA ASP A 187 16.64 17.90 -46.81
C ASP A 187 17.50 19.16 -46.68
N PRO A 188 17.31 20.00 -45.63
CA PRO A 188 18.09 21.22 -45.46
C PRO A 188 19.59 20.98 -45.41
N ILE A 189 20.01 19.80 -44.93
CA ILE A 189 21.43 19.43 -44.85
C ILE A 189 21.95 19.19 -46.27
N SER A 190 21.25 18.42 -47.10
CA SER A 190 21.59 18.25 -48.51
C SER A 190 21.62 19.58 -49.28
N MET A 191 20.70 20.49 -48.99
CA MET A 191 20.63 21.80 -49.65
C MET A 191 21.87 22.63 -49.32
N LEU A 192 22.23 22.74 -48.04
CA LEU A 192 23.46 23.42 -47.62
C LEU A 192 24.72 22.74 -48.19
N TRP A 193 24.71 21.40 -48.25
CA TRP A 193 25.83 20.64 -48.82
C TRP A 193 26.01 20.86 -50.32
N SER A 194 24.90 21.08 -51.03
CA SER A 194 24.91 21.29 -52.48
C SER A 194 25.62 22.58 -52.91
N TYR A 195 25.71 23.58 -52.02
CA TYR A 195 26.38 24.86 -52.24
C TYR A 195 27.91 24.80 -52.07
N LEU A 196 28.49 23.65 -51.70
CA LEU A 196 29.95 23.52 -51.56
C LEU A 196 30.68 23.58 -52.92
N PRO A 197 31.88 24.20 -52.98
CA PRO A 197 32.70 24.26 -54.19
C PRO A 197 33.05 22.87 -54.73
N THR A 198 33.17 22.74 -56.05
CA THR A 198 33.44 21.44 -56.72
C THR A 198 34.77 20.81 -56.30
N ASP A 199 35.78 21.63 -55.98
CA ASP A 199 37.12 21.18 -55.57
C ASP A 199 37.12 20.38 -54.26
N VAL A 200 36.17 20.64 -53.35
CA VAL A 200 36.05 19.94 -52.06
C VAL A 200 34.98 18.84 -52.08
N LYS A 201 34.15 18.80 -53.13
CA LYS A 201 32.95 17.98 -53.21
C LYS A 201 33.22 16.49 -53.22
N PHE A 202 34.32 16.04 -53.85
CA PHE A 202 34.71 14.62 -53.85
C PHE A 202 34.96 14.05 -52.45
N LEU A 203 35.59 14.85 -51.56
CA LEU A 203 35.84 14.44 -50.18
C LEU A 203 34.61 14.71 -49.30
N SER A 204 33.92 15.83 -49.52
CA SER A 204 32.75 16.22 -48.74
C SER A 204 31.57 15.27 -48.98
N ASP A 205 31.33 14.78 -50.20
CA ASP A 205 30.24 13.86 -50.51
C ASP A 205 30.40 12.52 -49.78
N LYS A 206 31.64 11.98 -49.74
CA LYS A 206 31.93 10.76 -48.95
C LYS A 206 31.62 10.96 -47.47
N LEU A 207 31.98 12.12 -46.94
CA LEU A 207 31.76 12.48 -45.55
C LEU A 207 30.27 12.72 -45.26
N TYR A 208 29.54 13.35 -46.19
CA TYR A 208 28.08 13.54 -46.14
C TYR A 208 27.33 12.23 -46.12
N TYR A 209 27.60 11.32 -47.07
CA TYR A 209 26.95 10.01 -47.11
C TYR A 209 27.30 9.16 -45.89
N PHE A 210 28.55 9.22 -45.40
CA PHE A 210 28.91 8.55 -44.16
C PHE A 210 28.12 9.09 -42.96
N ILE A 211 28.01 10.42 -42.83
CA ILE A 211 27.27 11.04 -41.72
C ILE A 211 25.77 10.73 -41.81
N THR A 212 25.15 10.93 -42.98
CA THR A 212 23.70 10.80 -43.16
C THR A 212 23.22 9.35 -43.17
N LEU A 213 23.96 8.43 -43.79
CA LEU A 213 23.52 7.03 -43.91
C LEU A 213 24.00 6.15 -42.76
N LYS A 214 25.09 6.52 -42.07
CA LYS A 214 25.70 5.67 -41.04
C LYS A 214 25.77 6.34 -39.67
N ALA A 215 26.44 7.49 -39.54
CA ALA A 215 26.67 8.10 -38.24
C ALA A 215 25.36 8.55 -37.56
N ILE A 216 24.56 9.39 -38.24
CA ILE A 216 23.30 9.91 -37.69
C ILE A 216 22.32 8.78 -37.36
N PRO A 217 22.02 7.81 -38.26
CA PRO A 217 21.07 6.75 -37.94
C PRO A 217 21.56 5.84 -36.80
N GLN A 218 22.86 5.53 -36.75
CA GLN A 218 23.41 4.68 -35.70
C GLN A 218 23.44 5.38 -34.34
N THR A 219 23.85 6.65 -34.30
CA THR A 219 23.79 7.48 -33.09
C THR A 219 22.35 7.70 -32.64
N TYR A 220 21.42 7.97 -33.57
CA TYR A 220 20.00 8.10 -33.28
C TYR A 220 19.43 6.84 -32.64
N ARG A 221 19.63 5.67 -33.26
CA ARG A 221 19.18 4.38 -32.71
C ARG A 221 19.79 4.11 -31.34
N PHE A 222 21.07 4.43 -31.15
CA PHE A 222 21.72 4.27 -29.85
C PHE A 222 21.08 5.16 -28.79
N ILE A 223 21.00 6.48 -29.04
CA ILE A 223 20.42 7.45 -28.11
C ILE A 223 18.98 7.08 -27.77
N ASP A 224 18.18 6.76 -28.79
CA ASP A 224 16.80 6.36 -28.60
C ASP A 224 16.68 5.10 -27.72
N THR A 225 17.48 4.06 -28.01
CA THR A 225 17.48 2.84 -27.20
C THR A 225 17.87 3.14 -25.76
N GLN A 226 18.90 3.97 -25.54
CA GLN A 226 19.35 4.33 -24.20
C GLN A 226 18.30 5.16 -23.45
N ILE A 227 17.72 6.17 -24.09
CA ILE A 227 16.73 7.05 -23.46
C ILE A 227 15.44 6.28 -23.16
N THR A 228 14.98 5.43 -24.08
CA THR A 228 13.80 4.60 -23.85
C THR A 228 14.02 3.69 -22.64
N ASN A 229 15.15 2.99 -22.59
CA ASN A 229 15.50 2.09 -21.48
C ASN A 229 15.73 2.81 -20.15
N LEU A 230 16.25 4.05 -20.19
CA LEU A 230 16.55 4.85 -18.99
C LEU A 230 15.42 5.82 -18.62
N SER A 231 14.38 5.96 -19.45
CA SER A 231 13.37 7.01 -19.34
C SER A 231 12.71 7.07 -17.97
N GLY A 232 12.31 5.92 -17.42
CA GLY A 232 11.73 5.83 -16.08
C GLY A 232 12.67 6.35 -14.98
N MET A 233 13.96 5.98 -15.04
CA MET A 233 14.97 6.41 -14.09
C MET A 233 15.37 7.89 -14.28
N LEU A 234 15.37 8.38 -15.52
CA LEU A 234 15.59 9.79 -15.85
C LEU A 234 14.47 10.65 -15.28
N TRP A 235 13.22 10.29 -15.51
CA TRP A 235 12.06 11.01 -14.97
C TRP A 235 12.07 11.04 -13.45
N TYR A 236 12.35 9.91 -12.81
CA TYR A 236 12.55 9.85 -11.37
C TYR A 236 13.65 10.82 -10.92
N THR A 237 14.81 10.80 -11.58
CA THR A 237 15.95 11.66 -11.20
C THR A 237 15.61 13.14 -11.36
N PHE A 238 15.01 13.54 -12.48
CA PHE A 238 14.65 14.94 -12.71
C PHE A 238 13.56 15.43 -11.76
N ILE A 239 12.50 14.66 -11.55
CA ILE A 239 11.34 15.08 -10.75
C ILE A 239 11.59 14.92 -9.26
N VAL A 240 12.06 13.75 -8.82
CA VAL A 240 12.18 13.39 -7.40
C VAL A 240 13.50 13.84 -6.79
N ARG A 241 14.61 13.79 -7.55
CA ARG A 241 15.96 14.10 -7.01
C ARG A 241 16.35 15.56 -7.25
N ILE A 242 16.33 16.01 -8.50
CA ILE A 242 16.77 17.37 -8.87
C ILE A 242 15.71 18.40 -8.42
N ASN A 243 14.45 18.20 -8.81
CA ASN A 243 13.35 19.13 -8.50
C ASN A 243 12.65 18.84 -7.16
N LYS A 244 13.41 18.45 -6.12
CA LYS A 244 12.89 18.10 -4.78
C LYS A 244 12.06 19.20 -4.11
N ARG A 245 12.24 20.47 -4.52
CA ARG A 245 11.47 21.63 -4.03
C ARG A 245 10.01 21.60 -4.50
N TYR A 246 9.78 21.10 -5.71
CA TYR A 246 8.46 21.09 -6.35
C TYR A 246 7.72 19.77 -6.15
N CYS A 247 8.44 18.68 -5.81
CA CYS A 247 7.83 17.38 -5.57
C CYS A 247 7.56 17.14 -4.06
N PRO A 248 6.29 17.08 -3.63
CA PRO A 248 5.89 16.72 -2.28
C PRO A 248 6.55 15.44 -1.76
N TYR A 249 6.84 15.41 -0.45
CA TYR A 249 7.49 14.25 0.19
C TYR A 249 6.71 12.93 -0.02
N LEU A 250 5.37 12.97 0.04
CA LEU A 250 4.52 11.78 -0.15
C LEU A 250 4.78 11.10 -1.50
N LEU A 251 4.81 11.89 -2.57
CA LEU A 251 5.09 11.41 -3.93
C LEU A 251 6.50 10.84 -4.02
N ARG A 252 7.50 11.58 -3.54
CA ARG A 252 8.90 11.13 -3.56
C ARG A 252 9.06 9.79 -2.85
N TRP A 253 8.40 9.62 -1.71
CA TRP A 253 8.43 8.41 -0.91
C TRP A 253 7.80 7.22 -1.64
N HIS A 254 6.57 7.37 -2.13
CA HIS A 254 5.86 6.28 -2.79
C HIS A 254 6.57 5.88 -4.10
N TRP A 255 7.08 6.86 -4.84
CA TRP A 255 7.83 6.60 -6.07
C TRP A 255 9.15 5.85 -5.80
N THR A 256 9.95 6.32 -4.84
CA THR A 256 11.23 5.64 -4.52
C THR A 256 10.99 4.24 -3.95
N PHE A 257 9.91 4.08 -3.16
CA PHE A 257 9.51 2.77 -2.64
C PHE A 257 9.19 1.79 -3.78
N LEU A 258 8.41 2.23 -4.78
CA LEU A 258 8.07 1.43 -5.96
C LEU A 258 9.31 1.02 -6.76
N ILE A 259 10.28 1.92 -6.95
CA ILE A 259 11.55 1.57 -7.61
C ILE A 259 12.28 0.47 -6.84
N GLY A 260 12.35 0.59 -5.51
CA GLY A 260 12.94 -0.47 -4.67
C GLY A 260 12.17 -1.79 -4.74
N LEU A 261 10.85 -1.72 -4.83
CA LEU A 261 9.97 -2.88 -4.96
C LEU A 261 10.17 -3.59 -6.30
N GLU A 262 10.34 -2.85 -7.40
CA GLU A 262 10.53 -3.43 -8.74
C GLU A 262 11.74 -4.39 -8.80
N PHE A 263 12.83 -4.06 -8.10
CA PHE A 263 13.99 -4.96 -8.00
C PHE A 263 13.67 -6.28 -7.29
N ILE A 264 12.77 -6.24 -6.30
CA ILE A 264 12.33 -7.42 -5.55
C ILE A 264 11.32 -8.24 -6.38
N GLU A 265 10.49 -7.58 -7.17
CA GLU A 265 9.43 -8.22 -7.97
C GLU A 265 9.95 -8.97 -9.18
N ARG A 266 11.02 -8.50 -9.83
CA ARG A 266 11.60 -9.15 -11.02
C ARG A 266 11.90 -10.65 -10.84
N PRO A 267 12.55 -11.10 -9.75
CA PRO A 267 12.69 -12.52 -9.45
C PRO A 267 11.36 -13.30 -9.42
N PHE A 268 10.29 -12.72 -8.87
CA PHE A 268 8.98 -13.38 -8.81
C PHE A 268 8.34 -13.52 -10.19
N ILE A 269 8.49 -12.52 -11.05
CA ILE A 269 8.06 -12.57 -12.45
C ILE A 269 8.78 -13.73 -13.17
N PHE A 270 10.10 -13.84 -13.03
CA PHE A 270 10.85 -14.94 -13.65
C PHE A 270 10.45 -16.33 -13.13
N VAL A 271 10.13 -16.44 -11.84
CA VAL A 271 9.62 -17.69 -11.25
C VAL A 271 8.26 -18.02 -11.84
N GLN A 272 7.36 -17.04 -11.95
CA GLN A 272 6.03 -17.25 -12.52
C GLN A 272 6.10 -17.66 -13.99
N ASP A 273 6.92 -17.01 -14.82
CA ASP A 273 7.10 -17.40 -16.23
C ASP A 273 7.60 -18.85 -16.37
N ARG A 274 8.57 -19.25 -15.53
CA ARG A 274 9.07 -20.63 -15.51
C ARG A 274 8.02 -21.64 -15.07
N LEU A 275 7.23 -21.30 -14.06
CA LEU A 275 6.13 -22.16 -13.58
C LEU A 275 5.03 -22.30 -14.63
N ILE A 276 4.70 -21.24 -15.37
CA ILE A 276 3.78 -21.31 -16.51
C ILE A 276 4.33 -22.20 -17.61
N TYR A 277 5.62 -22.06 -17.94
CA TYR A 277 6.26 -22.92 -18.93
C TYR A 277 6.21 -24.39 -18.50
N TYR A 278 6.55 -24.67 -17.24
CA TYR A 278 6.52 -26.02 -16.67
C TYR A 278 5.11 -26.63 -16.70
N LEU A 279 4.10 -25.84 -16.33
CA LEU A 279 2.69 -26.25 -16.35
C LEU A 279 2.24 -26.63 -17.76
N ASN A 280 2.46 -25.76 -18.75
CA ASN A 280 1.91 -25.92 -20.10
C ASN A 280 2.71 -26.86 -20.99
N ASN A 281 4.03 -26.91 -20.85
CA ASN A 281 4.90 -27.68 -21.76
C ASN A 281 5.37 -29.02 -21.19
N ILE A 282 5.22 -29.25 -19.88
CA ILE A 282 5.67 -30.48 -19.23
C ILE A 282 4.52 -31.18 -18.51
N LEU A 283 3.85 -30.51 -17.57
CA LEU A 283 2.85 -31.20 -16.73
C LEU A 283 1.59 -31.59 -17.49
N ILE A 284 0.95 -30.63 -18.17
CA ILE A 284 -0.28 -30.88 -18.93
C ILE A 284 -0.06 -31.90 -20.07
N PRO A 285 0.98 -31.77 -20.92
CA PRO A 285 1.20 -32.73 -22.00
C PRO A 285 1.50 -34.15 -21.53
N ASN A 286 2.22 -34.30 -20.41
CA ASN A 286 2.53 -35.61 -19.83
C ASN A 286 1.42 -36.15 -18.90
N SER A 287 0.25 -35.50 -18.84
CA SER A 287 -0.89 -35.91 -18.02
C SER A 287 -0.63 -35.96 -16.50
N TYR A 288 0.33 -35.16 -16.01
CA TYR A 288 0.63 -35.02 -14.58
C TYR A 288 -0.33 -34.00 -13.91
N PHE A 289 -1.62 -34.36 -13.85
CA PHE A 289 -2.68 -33.42 -13.44
C PHE A 289 -2.61 -32.99 -11.97
N ARG A 290 -2.15 -33.87 -11.06
CA ARG A 290 -2.06 -33.55 -9.63
C ARG A 290 -0.97 -32.51 -9.36
N GLU A 291 0.17 -32.67 -10.01
CA GLU A 291 1.27 -31.72 -9.99
C GLU A 291 0.87 -30.41 -10.69
N ALA A 292 0.11 -30.48 -11.78
CA ALA A 292 -0.40 -29.33 -12.50
C ALA A 292 -1.32 -28.47 -11.61
N GLU A 293 -2.21 -29.10 -10.84
CA GLU A 293 -3.07 -28.42 -9.87
C GLU A 293 -2.25 -27.71 -8.79
N LEU A 294 -1.25 -28.38 -8.22
CA LEU A 294 -0.37 -27.79 -7.20
C LEU A 294 0.37 -26.57 -7.75
N VAL A 295 0.95 -26.67 -8.95
CA VAL A 295 1.67 -25.56 -9.60
C VAL A 295 0.72 -24.41 -9.92
N THR A 296 -0.51 -24.69 -10.35
CA THR A 296 -1.55 -23.68 -10.60
C THR A 296 -1.92 -22.93 -9.32
N ASN A 297 -2.12 -23.64 -8.21
CA ASN A 297 -2.40 -23.03 -6.92
C ASN A 297 -1.23 -22.18 -6.40
N LEU A 298 0.02 -22.63 -6.62
CA LEU A 298 1.21 -21.85 -6.28
C LEU A 298 1.28 -20.55 -7.10
N LEU A 299 1.04 -20.64 -8.41
CA LEU A 299 0.99 -19.49 -9.32
C LEU A 299 -0.07 -18.46 -8.90
N ILE A 300 -1.29 -18.94 -8.64
CA ILE A 300 -2.40 -18.09 -8.19
C ILE A 300 -2.06 -17.40 -6.87
N THR A 301 -1.51 -18.15 -5.91
CA THR A 301 -1.18 -17.60 -4.58
C THR A 301 -0.09 -16.53 -4.69
N LEU A 302 0.93 -16.75 -5.51
CA LEU A 302 2.02 -15.80 -5.73
C LEU A 302 1.50 -14.49 -6.33
N VAL A 303 0.70 -14.57 -7.40
CA VAL A 303 0.16 -13.38 -8.08
C VAL A 303 -0.85 -12.67 -7.19
N ALA A 304 -1.75 -13.39 -6.53
CA ALA A 304 -2.72 -12.80 -5.61
C ALA A 304 -2.04 -12.07 -4.44
N ALA A 305 -1.01 -12.66 -3.85
CA ALA A 305 -0.25 -12.02 -2.76
C ALA A 305 0.39 -10.71 -3.20
N GLN A 306 0.96 -10.67 -4.41
CA GLN A 306 1.57 -9.46 -4.95
C GLN A 306 0.52 -8.39 -5.27
N TYR A 307 -0.61 -8.75 -5.89
CA TYR A 307 -1.70 -7.82 -6.17
C TYR A 307 -2.30 -7.22 -4.90
N ILE A 308 -2.54 -8.04 -3.88
CA ILE A 308 -3.01 -7.56 -2.57
C ILE A 308 -2.02 -6.55 -1.99
N PHE A 309 -0.72 -6.80 -2.09
CA PHE A 309 0.30 -5.87 -1.62
C PHE A 309 0.28 -4.54 -2.38
N ILE A 310 0.16 -4.56 -3.71
CA ILE A 310 0.08 -3.35 -4.53
C ILE A 310 -1.20 -2.55 -4.26
N ILE A 311 -2.35 -3.23 -4.17
CA ILE A 311 -3.63 -2.59 -3.84
C ILE A 311 -3.59 -1.96 -2.45
N LEU A 312 -2.96 -2.63 -1.47
CA LEU A 312 -2.72 -2.04 -0.13
C LEU A 312 -1.82 -0.81 -0.19
N GLY A 313 -0.74 -0.85 -0.98
CA GLY A 313 0.15 0.29 -1.20
C GLY A 313 -0.58 1.48 -1.84
N MET A 314 -1.41 1.22 -2.84
CA MET A 314 -2.28 2.21 -3.48
C MET A 314 -3.28 2.81 -2.49
N LEU A 315 -3.94 1.99 -1.67
CA LEU A 315 -4.87 2.45 -0.65
C LEU A 315 -4.18 3.37 0.37
N HIS A 316 -2.96 3.01 0.80
CA HIS A 316 -2.13 3.86 1.65
C HIS A 316 -1.82 5.20 1.00
N ALA A 317 -1.44 5.19 -0.27
CA ALA A 317 -1.13 6.39 -1.05
C ALA A 317 -2.34 7.34 -1.14
N LEU A 318 -3.51 6.79 -1.48
CA LEU A 318 -4.77 7.54 -1.61
C LEU A 318 -5.19 8.17 -0.29
N CYS A 319 -5.03 7.43 0.82
CA CYS A 319 -5.24 7.95 2.18
C CYS A 319 -4.15 8.93 2.65
N GLY A 320 -3.09 9.14 1.86
CA GLY A 320 -1.95 10.01 2.18
C GLY A 320 -1.06 9.50 3.30
N GLN A 321 -0.96 8.17 3.40
CA GLN A 321 -0.25 7.48 4.45
C GLN A 321 1.02 6.84 3.95
N TYR A 322 1.91 6.56 4.89
CA TYR A 322 3.10 5.75 4.66
C TYR A 322 2.94 4.44 5.41
N PHE A 323 3.57 3.39 4.91
CA PHE A 323 3.64 2.10 5.57
C PHE A 323 5.10 1.70 5.76
N TYR A 324 5.36 0.78 6.68
CA TYR A 324 6.73 0.35 6.94
C TYR A 324 6.90 -1.07 6.42
N PHE A 325 7.83 -1.26 5.49
CA PHE A 325 8.30 -2.56 5.08
C PHE A 325 9.80 -2.62 5.33
N PRO A 326 10.31 -3.59 6.13
CA PRO A 326 11.73 -3.70 6.43
C PRO A 326 12.55 -3.70 5.15
N PHE A 327 13.78 -3.18 5.21
CA PHE A 327 14.66 -3.03 4.06
C PHE A 327 14.16 -2.01 3.00
N LEU A 328 12.94 -2.14 2.46
CA LEU A 328 12.41 -1.21 1.45
C LEU A 328 12.21 0.20 2.01
N THR A 329 11.51 0.33 3.15
CA THR A 329 11.27 1.63 3.76
C THR A 329 12.58 2.27 4.23
N GLU A 330 13.50 1.49 4.79
CA GLU A 330 14.79 2.03 5.26
C GLU A 330 15.65 2.56 4.11
N ASN A 331 15.73 1.82 3.00
CA ASN A 331 16.40 2.30 1.80
C ASN A 331 15.69 3.52 1.20
N THR A 332 14.36 3.50 1.13
CA THR A 332 13.55 4.63 0.63
C THR A 332 13.84 5.91 1.43
N GLU A 333 13.86 5.81 2.76
CA GLU A 333 14.15 6.91 3.68
C GLU A 333 15.60 7.39 3.57
N LEU A 334 16.56 6.47 3.40
CA LEU A 334 17.96 6.80 3.17
C LEU A 334 18.15 7.59 1.87
N HIS A 335 17.45 7.19 0.81
CA HIS A 335 17.55 7.83 -0.50
C HIS A 335 16.90 9.23 -0.53
N ILE A 336 15.73 9.40 0.07
CA ILE A 336 14.98 10.68 -0.02
C ILE A 336 15.44 11.68 1.05
N GLY A 337 15.91 11.17 2.19
CA GLY A 337 16.17 11.96 3.39
C GLY A 337 14.92 12.19 4.23
N LEU A 338 15.10 12.88 5.36
CA LEU A 338 14.04 13.04 6.36
C LEU A 338 12.89 13.95 5.90
N ARG A 339 11.69 13.61 6.35
CA ARG A 339 10.47 14.40 6.14
C ARG A 339 10.58 15.77 6.83
N PRO A 340 10.18 16.88 6.19
CA PRO A 340 10.20 18.20 6.82
C PRO A 340 9.16 18.25 7.96
N LYS A 341 9.58 18.63 9.17
CA LYS A 341 8.75 18.67 10.38
C LYS A 341 7.60 19.69 10.29
N ASP A 342 7.88 20.85 9.71
CA ASP A 342 6.99 22.02 9.78
C ASP A 342 6.00 22.10 8.60
N SER A 343 6.03 21.11 7.70
CA SER A 343 5.17 21.11 6.51
C SER A 343 3.82 20.46 6.82
N ILE A 344 2.74 21.24 6.69
CA ILE A 344 1.35 20.76 6.79
C ILE A 344 1.07 19.66 5.74
N TYR A 345 1.67 19.76 4.56
CA TYR A 345 1.54 18.79 3.48
C TYR A 345 2.31 17.50 3.74
N SER A 346 3.40 17.60 4.50
CA SER A 346 4.15 16.42 4.88
C SER A 346 3.40 15.72 5.99
N GLY A 347 3.05 16.40 7.10
CA GLY A 347 2.38 15.87 8.30
C GLY A 347 3.33 15.38 9.43
N GLY A 348 4.54 15.94 9.55
CA GLY A 348 5.50 15.67 10.64
C GLY A 348 6.50 14.54 10.38
N HIS A 349 7.16 13.98 11.39
CA HIS A 349 7.96 12.76 11.21
C HIS A 349 7.10 11.50 11.32
N THR A 350 7.43 10.46 10.55
CA THR A 350 6.85 9.14 10.78
C THR A 350 7.39 8.53 12.08
N ILE A 351 6.68 7.54 12.62
CA ILE A 351 7.06 6.87 13.88
C ILE A 351 8.46 6.25 13.79
N TRP A 352 8.85 5.70 12.63
CA TRP A 352 10.17 5.11 12.41
C TRP A 352 11.27 6.14 12.15
N GLN A 353 10.96 7.34 11.65
CA GLN A 353 11.93 8.44 11.55
C GLN A 353 12.29 9.02 12.93
N ASN A 354 11.36 9.00 13.88
CA ASN A 354 11.60 9.46 15.24
C ASN A 354 12.04 8.30 16.14
N LYS A 355 13.37 8.15 16.37
CA LYS A 355 13.95 7.09 17.22
C LYS A 355 13.28 6.97 18.60
N ARG A 356 12.94 8.10 19.23
CA ARG A 356 12.24 8.12 20.53
C ARG A 356 10.83 7.55 20.41
N ALA A 357 10.07 7.98 19.40
CA ALA A 357 8.72 7.47 19.15
C ALA A 357 8.70 6.01 18.74
N TYR A 358 9.65 5.58 17.93
CA TYR A 358 9.83 4.19 17.57
C TYR A 358 10.03 3.31 18.82
N MET A 359 10.98 3.69 19.69
CA MET A 359 11.27 2.97 20.94
C MET A 359 10.07 2.95 21.90
N ILE A 360 9.40 4.08 22.08
CA ILE A 360 8.20 4.19 22.93
C ILE A 360 7.08 3.31 22.38
N SER A 361 6.80 3.34 21.07
CA SER A 361 5.74 2.52 20.46
C SER A 361 6.00 1.02 20.62
N ARG A 362 7.28 0.59 20.52
CA ARG A 362 7.69 -0.81 20.70
C ARG A 362 7.54 -1.25 22.15
N GLN A 363 7.98 -0.41 23.09
CA GLN A 363 7.83 -0.67 24.52
C GLN A 363 6.36 -0.66 24.96
N ALA A 364 5.57 0.30 24.49
CA ALA A 364 4.13 0.38 24.69
C ALA A 364 3.42 -0.88 24.18
N SER A 365 3.73 -1.33 22.95
CA SER A 365 3.17 -2.57 22.38
C SER A 365 3.49 -3.79 23.25
N SER A 366 4.72 -3.89 23.75
CA SER A 366 5.13 -5.01 24.59
C SER A 366 4.47 -5.02 25.99
N LYS A 367 4.13 -3.85 26.54
CA LYS A 367 3.72 -3.70 27.94
C LYS A 367 2.24 -3.33 28.16
N LEU A 368 1.59 -2.59 27.26
CA LEU A 368 0.29 -1.95 27.54
C LEU A 368 -0.97 -2.82 27.30
N LYS A 369 -0.89 -4.06 26.81
CA LYS A 369 -2.08 -4.90 26.48
C LYS A 369 -3.15 -4.19 25.60
N LYS A 370 -2.84 -3.03 25.00
CA LYS A 370 -3.80 -2.11 24.38
C LYS A 370 -4.34 -2.62 23.04
N TYR A 371 -3.77 -3.70 22.49
CA TYR A 371 -4.17 -4.28 21.21
C TYR A 371 -4.63 -5.72 21.41
N ARG A 372 -5.88 -5.98 21.02
CA ARG A 372 -6.81 -6.97 21.58
C ARG A 372 -6.71 -8.40 21.00
N PHE A 373 -5.58 -8.78 20.41
CA PHE A 373 -5.41 -10.13 19.84
C PHE A 373 -4.31 -10.90 20.58
N GLY A 374 -4.73 -11.85 21.42
CA GLY A 374 -3.92 -12.54 22.42
C GLY A 374 -2.81 -13.45 21.88
N THR A 375 -2.89 -13.89 20.62
CA THR A 375 -1.97 -14.87 20.01
C THR A 375 -0.80 -14.23 19.25
N ILE A 376 -0.90 -12.97 18.83
CA ILE A 376 0.14 -12.27 18.02
C ILE A 376 1.09 -11.46 18.94
N ARG A 377 1.08 -11.73 20.25
CA ARG A 377 1.70 -10.87 21.27
C ARG A 377 3.24 -10.87 21.27
N SER A 378 3.87 -11.99 20.97
CA SER A 378 5.34 -12.11 20.90
C SER A 378 5.90 -11.68 19.54
N ALA A 379 5.12 -11.86 18.47
CA ALA A 379 5.48 -11.44 17.12
C ALA A 379 5.52 -9.91 17.03
N TYR A 380 4.55 -9.18 17.57
CA TYR A 380 4.54 -7.71 17.55
C TYR A 380 5.66 -7.02 18.36
N SER A 381 6.35 -7.73 19.26
CA SER A 381 7.52 -7.19 19.97
C SER A 381 8.84 -7.50 19.25
N LYS A 382 8.85 -8.51 18.39
CA LYS A 382 10.03 -8.97 17.61
C LYS A 382 10.04 -8.44 16.18
N LEU A 383 8.88 -8.44 15.52
CA LEU A 383 8.68 -7.96 14.15
C LEU A 383 8.27 -6.49 14.14
N PRO A 384 8.76 -5.71 13.17
CA PRO A 384 8.35 -4.33 13.01
C PRO A 384 6.89 -4.26 12.56
N ARG A 385 6.18 -3.21 13.00
CA ARG A 385 4.81 -2.95 12.58
C ARG A 385 4.82 -2.52 11.12
N LEU A 386 4.07 -3.23 10.28
CA LEU A 386 3.98 -2.90 8.86
C LEU A 386 2.99 -1.75 8.60
N TRP A 387 2.00 -1.61 9.48
CA TRP A 387 0.90 -0.67 9.36
C TRP A 387 0.61 0.05 10.68
N TYR A 388 0.32 1.36 10.60
CA TYR A 388 0.12 2.24 11.75
C TYR A 388 -1.30 2.88 11.81
N GLY A 389 -2.28 2.31 11.07
CA GLY A 389 -3.68 2.73 11.08
C GLY A 389 -4.06 3.68 9.94
N TRP A 390 -5.30 3.60 9.43
CA TRP A 390 -5.82 4.41 8.30
C TRP A 390 -6.15 5.87 8.64
N LEU A 391 -6.23 6.22 9.94
CA LEU A 391 -6.64 7.55 10.42
C LEU A 391 -5.55 8.30 11.19
N GLY A 392 -4.27 7.94 10.97
CA GLY A 392 -3.13 8.75 11.37
C GLY A 392 -3.10 9.15 12.85
N ARG A 393 -2.62 8.26 13.73
CA ARG A 393 -1.98 8.69 14.99
C ARG A 393 -0.50 8.39 14.87
N GLY A 394 0.16 9.28 14.14
CA GLY A 394 1.55 9.18 13.73
C GLY A 394 2.42 10.31 14.24
N THR A 395 2.07 10.95 15.35
CA THR A 395 3.02 11.76 16.13
C THR A 395 2.84 11.41 17.59
N LEU A 396 3.94 11.49 18.32
CA LEU A 396 4.03 11.25 19.75
C LEU A 396 3.34 12.36 20.56
N ASP A 397 2.27 12.97 20.06
CA ASP A 397 1.50 13.98 20.78
C ASP A 397 0.49 13.35 21.75
N ASP A 398 0.42 12.01 21.80
CA ASP A 398 -0.49 11.23 22.65
C ASP A 398 0.21 10.53 23.85
N LEU A 399 1.48 10.85 24.12
CA LEU A 399 2.04 10.75 25.47
C LEU A 399 2.89 12.00 25.66
N THR A 400 2.37 12.94 26.44
CA THR A 400 3.19 14.03 26.95
C THR A 400 4.43 13.42 27.62
N THR A 401 5.54 14.16 27.63
CA THR A 401 6.76 13.78 28.37
C THR A 401 6.41 13.35 29.80
N GLU A 402 5.41 14.02 30.38
CA GLU A 402 4.79 13.78 31.68
C GLU A 402 4.12 12.39 31.77
N ASP A 403 3.30 11.98 30.80
CA ASP A 403 2.65 10.66 30.81
C ASP A 403 3.67 9.51 30.79
N TYR A 404 4.78 9.70 30.08
CA TYR A 404 5.85 8.69 30.02
C TYR A 404 6.68 8.66 31.30
N GLU A 405 6.99 9.81 31.88
CA GLU A 405 7.67 9.91 33.18
C GLU A 405 6.80 9.35 34.31
N GLN A 406 5.49 9.63 34.30
CA GLN A 406 4.53 9.07 35.24
C GLN A 406 4.40 7.55 35.06
N TYR A 407 4.45 7.05 33.83
CA TYR A 407 4.53 5.62 33.55
C TYR A 407 5.81 4.97 34.10
N LEU A 408 6.98 5.60 33.90
CA LEU A 408 8.26 5.11 34.44
C LEU A 408 8.23 5.06 35.98
N LYS A 409 7.75 6.12 36.63
CA LYS A 409 7.55 6.15 38.10
C LYS A 409 6.61 5.02 38.57
N ASN A 410 5.49 4.81 37.87
CA ASN A 410 4.55 3.75 38.20
C ASN A 410 5.12 2.33 38.00
N LYS A 411 6.01 2.16 37.01
CA LYS A 411 6.67 0.89 36.76
C LYS A 411 7.72 0.57 37.83
N ASP A 412 8.52 1.56 38.23
CA ASP A 412 9.52 1.39 39.28
C ASP A 412 8.86 1.08 40.63
N ASN A 413 7.73 1.73 40.93
CA ASN A 413 6.92 1.41 42.11
C ASN A 413 6.33 0.00 42.07
N LYS A 414 5.96 -0.51 40.90
CA LYS A 414 5.42 -1.88 40.78
C LYS A 414 6.52 -2.94 40.96
N ASP A 415 7.70 -2.70 40.40
CA ASP A 415 8.85 -3.60 40.54
C ASP A 415 9.38 -3.61 42.00
N SER A 416 9.33 -2.47 42.70
CA SER A 416 9.67 -2.37 44.13
C SER A 416 8.65 -3.13 45.01
N ILE A 417 7.34 -2.95 44.78
CA ILE A 417 6.28 -3.68 45.48
C ILE A 417 6.39 -5.19 45.24
N GLN A 418 6.71 -5.62 44.02
CA GLN A 418 6.88 -7.05 43.71
C GLN A 418 8.12 -7.64 44.39
N LYS A 419 9.23 -6.88 44.47
CA LYS A 419 10.42 -7.27 45.23
C LYS A 419 10.11 -7.36 46.74
N ALA A 420 9.34 -6.44 47.30
CA ALA A 420 8.91 -6.48 48.70
C ALA A 420 8.06 -7.74 48.98
N LYS A 421 7.03 -8.00 48.15
CA LYS A 421 6.19 -9.20 48.27
C LYS A 421 6.99 -10.51 48.20
N ARG A 422 8.04 -10.57 47.35
CA ARG A 422 8.94 -11.73 47.26
C ARG A 422 9.75 -11.90 48.55
N ARG A 423 10.30 -10.82 49.12
CA ARG A 423 10.99 -10.86 50.42
C ARG A 423 10.05 -11.34 51.53
N ASP A 424 8.84 -10.76 51.63
CA ASP A 424 7.84 -11.16 52.63
C ASP A 424 7.40 -12.61 52.46
N SER A 425 7.33 -13.12 51.23
CA SER A 425 7.00 -14.53 50.99
C SER A 425 8.12 -15.47 51.46
N LYS A 426 9.39 -15.08 51.25
CA LYS A 426 10.56 -15.87 51.68
C LYS A 426 10.68 -15.89 53.20
N ILE A 427 10.43 -14.75 53.86
CA ILE A 427 10.43 -14.62 55.31
C ILE A 427 9.28 -15.43 55.92
N ARG A 428 8.05 -15.31 55.40
CA ARG A 428 6.91 -16.14 55.85
C ARG A 428 7.15 -17.63 55.68
N TRP A 429 7.85 -18.02 54.63
CA TRP A 429 8.21 -19.42 54.41
C TRP A 429 9.23 -19.92 55.44
N ALA A 430 10.27 -19.14 55.75
CA ALA A 430 11.24 -19.47 56.80
C ALA A 430 10.57 -19.62 58.18
N TYR A 431 9.69 -18.70 58.56
CA TYR A 431 8.92 -18.77 59.81
C TYR A 431 8.01 -20.02 59.88
N ARG A 432 7.37 -20.40 58.76
CA ARG A 432 6.58 -21.64 58.68
C ARG A 432 7.44 -22.89 58.88
N GLN A 433 8.68 -22.90 58.36
CA GLN A 433 9.61 -24.02 58.54
C GLN A 433 10.03 -24.15 60.01
N GLU A 434 10.33 -23.05 60.70
CA GLU A 434 10.65 -23.07 62.13
C GLU A 434 9.48 -23.55 62.99
N ARG A 435 8.26 -23.05 62.71
CA ARG A 435 7.06 -23.51 63.41
C ARG A 435 6.77 -24.99 63.16
N LEU A 436 7.01 -25.49 61.94
CA LEU A 436 6.91 -26.92 61.63
C LEU A 436 7.95 -27.76 62.38
N LYS A 437 9.21 -27.31 62.43
CA LYS A 437 10.26 -27.96 63.23
C LYS A 437 9.87 -28.02 64.71
N ASN A 438 9.38 -26.93 65.28
CA ASN A 438 8.96 -26.88 66.68
C ASN A 438 7.77 -27.81 66.95
N ARG A 439 6.79 -27.88 66.04
CA ARG A 439 5.68 -28.84 66.14
C ARG A 439 6.15 -30.28 66.02
N PHE A 440 7.12 -30.56 65.16
CA PHE A 440 7.69 -31.89 64.99
C PHE A 440 8.46 -32.34 66.24
N ILE A 441 9.24 -31.43 66.84
CA ILE A 441 9.93 -31.68 68.12
C ILE A 441 8.92 -31.93 69.25
N GLN A 442 7.85 -31.14 69.34
CA GLN A 442 6.77 -31.38 70.31
C GLN A 442 6.06 -32.73 70.11
N LEU A 443 5.89 -33.15 68.86
CA LEU A 443 5.28 -34.44 68.51
C LEU A 443 6.20 -35.60 68.90
N LEU A 444 7.50 -35.51 68.60
CA LEU A 444 8.51 -36.49 69.04
C LEU A 444 8.62 -36.60 70.56
N ALA A 445 8.50 -35.47 71.28
CA ALA A 445 8.48 -35.46 72.73
C ALA A 445 7.26 -36.22 73.31
N LYS A 446 6.10 -36.18 72.64
CA LYS A 446 4.92 -36.98 73.02
C LYS A 446 5.13 -38.49 72.82
N PHE A 447 6.03 -38.90 71.94
CA PHE A 447 6.42 -40.30 71.72
C PHE A 447 7.65 -40.73 72.56
N GLY A 448 8.06 -39.93 73.56
CA GLY A 448 9.12 -40.29 74.50
C GLY A 448 10.54 -40.03 74.01
N ILE A 449 10.73 -39.45 72.82
CA ILE A 449 12.05 -39.11 72.25
C ILE A 449 12.39 -37.67 72.64
N LYS A 450 13.29 -37.49 73.63
CA LYS A 450 13.79 -36.16 74.04
C LYS A 450 14.97 -35.74 73.17
N ILE A 451 14.80 -34.68 72.38
CA ILE A 451 15.87 -34.00 71.64
C ILE A 451 16.41 -32.87 72.54
N ASN A 452 17.68 -32.96 72.93
CA ASN A 452 18.31 -32.12 73.96
C ASN A 452 18.87 -30.79 73.43
N THR A 453 18.12 -30.08 72.58
CA THR A 453 18.53 -28.77 72.07
C THR A 453 17.34 -27.86 71.82
N VAL A 454 16.68 -27.36 72.88
CA VAL A 454 15.89 -26.12 72.80
C VAL A 454 15.87 -25.45 74.18
N SER A 455 16.57 -24.32 74.31
CA SER A 455 16.27 -23.32 75.35
C SER A 455 14.87 -22.77 75.10
N LYS A 456 13.98 -22.93 76.09
CA LYS A 456 12.67 -22.27 76.11
C LYS A 456 12.90 -20.76 76.32
N ASN A 457 13.14 -20.03 75.24
CA ASN A 457 12.91 -18.59 75.22
C ASN A 457 11.68 -18.34 74.35
N ASP A 458 10.68 -17.67 74.93
CA ASP A 458 9.47 -17.18 74.27
C ASP A 458 9.76 -16.00 73.29
N GLU A 459 10.90 -16.02 72.60
CA GLU A 459 11.31 -14.99 71.61
C GLU A 459 10.67 -15.19 70.22
N GLY A 460 9.86 -16.25 70.04
CA GLY A 460 9.26 -16.60 68.75
C GLY A 460 8.18 -15.64 68.25
N ASP A 461 7.57 -14.85 69.15
CA ASP A 461 6.58 -13.83 68.79
C ASP A 461 7.22 -12.43 68.63
N ASP A 462 8.35 -12.17 69.29
CA ASP A 462 9.08 -10.90 69.19
C ASP A 462 9.67 -10.68 67.79
N LEU A 463 10.21 -11.73 67.15
CA LEU A 463 10.70 -11.65 65.77
C LEU A 463 9.61 -11.18 64.80
N TYR A 464 8.38 -11.71 64.91
CA TYR A 464 7.29 -11.34 63.99
C TYR A 464 6.76 -9.92 64.24
N GLU A 465 6.68 -9.50 65.51
CA GLU A 465 6.32 -8.14 65.94
C GLU A 465 7.36 -7.09 65.47
N GLU A 466 8.65 -7.41 65.61
CA GLU A 466 9.77 -6.56 65.17
C GLU A 466 9.79 -6.41 63.64
N PHE A 467 9.48 -7.48 62.89
CA PHE A 467 9.33 -7.44 61.43
C PHE A 467 8.11 -6.63 60.97
N LYS A 468 6.99 -6.63 61.71
CA LYS A 468 5.81 -5.81 61.40
C LYS A 468 6.11 -4.31 61.51
N LYS A 469 7.06 -3.92 62.37
CA LYS A 469 7.57 -2.54 62.47
C LYS A 469 8.44 -2.14 61.29
N PHE A 470 9.23 -3.06 60.70
CA PHE A 470 10.05 -2.78 59.52
C PHE A 470 9.25 -2.58 58.23
N SER A 471 8.08 -3.23 58.07
CA SER A 471 7.23 -3.09 56.88
C SER A 471 6.51 -1.73 56.75
N LYS A 472 6.58 -0.86 57.77
CA LYS A 472 5.86 0.43 57.81
C LYS A 472 6.74 1.67 57.56
N LYS A 473 8.06 1.50 57.39
CA LYS A 473 8.97 2.52 56.84
C LYS A 473 9.29 2.16 55.39
#